data_AF-A0A2V6IMC2-F1
#
_entry.id   AF-A0A2V6IMC2-F1
#
_cell.length_a   1.000
_cell.length_b   1.000
_cell.length_c   1.000
_cell.angle_alpha   90.00
_cell.angle_beta   90.00
_cell.angle_gamma   90.00
#
_symmetry.space_group_name_H-M   'P 1'
#
loop_
_entity.id
_entity.type
_entity.pdbx_description
1 polymer ?
#
loop_
_entity_poly.entity_id
_entity_poly.type
_entity_poly.pdbx_seq_one_letter_code
_entity_poly.pdbx_strand_id
1 'polypeptide(L)'
;MKTTLEIPGPLFRRAKATAARQGRTLKQLVQEALSEKIARIDGSSRRRKPWMVLAGGLKHLHSENRRIERVIDAEFENIEPEDRQ
;
A
#
# COMPACT_ATOMS: atom_id res chain seq x y z
N MET A 1 -12.33 4.40 28.05
CA MET A 1 -13.19 5.59 28.24
C MET A 1 -14.51 5.41 27.48
N LYS A 2 -15.64 5.82 28.07
CA LYS A 2 -16.95 5.81 27.40
C LYS A 2 -17.15 7.18 26.74
N THR A 3 -17.52 7.17 25.47
CA THR A 3 -17.76 8.38 24.69
C THR A 3 -19.13 8.27 24.04
N THR A 4 -19.92 9.34 24.10
CA THR A 4 -21.24 9.43 23.47
C THR A 4 -21.11 10.24 22.19
N LEU A 5 -21.68 9.76 21.09
CA LEU A 5 -21.68 10.41 19.79
C LEU A 5 -23.10 10.39 19.23
N GLU A 6 -23.53 11.48 18.61
CA GLU A 6 -24.80 11.54 17.89
C GLU A 6 -24.62 11.05 16.45
N ILE A 7 -25.47 10.12 16.03
CA ILE A 7 -25.41 9.50 14.70
C ILE A 7 -26.83 9.45 14.14
N PRO A 8 -27.05 9.83 12.86
CA PRO A 8 -28.36 9.70 12.24
C PRO A 8 -28.91 8.28 12.34
N GLY A 9 -30.18 8.14 12.72
CA GLY A 9 -30.85 6.84 12.90
C GLY A 9 -30.72 5.87 11.71
N PRO A 10 -30.87 6.33 10.45
CA PRO A 10 -30.64 5.46 9.28
C PRO A 10 -29.21 4.92 9.18
N LEU A 11 -28.21 5.74 9.52
CA LEU A 11 -26.81 5.34 9.51
C LEU A 11 -26.52 4.35 10.64
N PHE A 12 -27.06 4.59 11.84
CA PHE A 12 -26.95 3.65 12.96
C PHE A 12 -27.51 2.26 12.61
N ARG A 13 -28.70 2.20 11.99
CA ARG A 13 -29.30 0.93 11.56
C ARG A 13 -28.44 0.20 10.54
N ARG A 14 -27.91 0.91 9.53
CA ARG A 14 -27.00 0.34 8.52
C ARG A 14 -25.71 -0.18 9.15
N ALA A 15 -25.13 0.56 10.10
CA ALA A 15 -23.92 0.14 10.80
C ALA A 15 -24.17 -1.13 11.62
N LYS A 16 -25.30 -1.21 12.35
CA LYS A 16 -25.67 -2.39 13.13
C LYS A 16 -25.86 -3.63 12.24
N ALA A 17 -26.58 -3.50 11.12
CA ALA A 17 -26.75 -4.59 10.16
C ALA A 17 -25.41 -5.04 9.55
N THR A 18 -24.52 -4.08 9.24
CA THR A 18 -23.19 -4.38 8.71
C THR A 18 -22.33 -5.13 9.72
N ALA A 19 -22.34 -4.71 10.99
CA ALA A 19 -21.61 -5.37 12.06
C ALA A 19 -22.09 -6.82 12.25
N ALA A 20 -23.41 -7.04 12.28
CA ALA A 20 -24.00 -8.36 12.37
C ALA A 20 -23.60 -9.27 11.21
N ARG A 21 -23.67 -8.77 9.97
CA ARG A 21 -23.25 -9.52 8.77
C ARG A 21 -21.76 -9.89 8.78
N GLN A 22 -20.93 -9.10 9.45
CA GLN A 22 -19.49 -9.33 9.57
C GLN A 22 -19.11 -10.09 10.85
N GLY A 23 -20.10 -10.58 11.63
CA GLY A 23 -19.84 -11.34 12.84
C GLY A 23 -19.15 -10.54 13.96
N ARG A 24 -19.27 -9.21 13.96
CA ARG A 24 -18.62 -8.33 14.95
C ARG A 24 -19.61 -7.39 15.63
N THR A 25 -19.20 -6.86 16.78
CA THR A 25 -20.01 -5.89 17.52
C THR A 25 -20.02 -4.53 16.84
N LEU A 26 -21.08 -3.74 17.04
CA LEU A 26 -21.13 -2.35 16.57
C LEU A 26 -19.98 -1.51 17.13
N LYS A 27 -19.58 -1.78 18.39
CA LYS A 27 -18.44 -1.11 19.04
C LYS A 27 -17.14 -1.36 18.25
N GLN A 28 -16.83 -2.62 17.92
CA GLN A 28 -15.65 -2.96 17.12
C GLN A 28 -15.67 -2.29 15.75
N LEU A 29 -16.81 -2.36 15.05
CA LEU A 29 -16.99 -1.69 13.76
C LEU A 29 -16.67 -0.20 13.84
N VAL A 30 -17.20 0.50 14.86
CA VAL A 30 -16.97 1.94 15.05
C VAL A 30 -15.51 2.24 15.40
N GLN A 31 -14.90 1.44 16.27
CA GLN A 31 -13.50 1.61 16.65
C GLN A 31 -12.57 1.46 15.45
N GLU A 32 -12.73 0.39 14.67
CA GLU A 32 -11.92 0.15 13.48
C GLU A 32 -12.12 1.23 12.42
N ALA A 33 -13.37 1.61 12.13
CA ALA A 33 -13.68 2.66 11.16
C ALA A 33 -13.05 4.00 11.56
N LEU A 34 -13.07 4.34 12.85
CA LEU A 34 -12.45 5.55 13.36
C LEU A 34 -10.92 5.50 13.25
N SER A 35 -10.30 4.40 13.67
CA SER A 35 -8.84 4.20 13.53
C SER A 35 -8.39 4.26 12.08
N GLU A 36 -9.12 3.60 11.16
CA GLU A 36 -8.81 3.62 9.73
C GLU A 36 -8.96 5.02 9.14
N LYS A 37 -10.03 5.74 9.52
CA LYS A 37 -10.26 7.11 9.05
C LYS A 37 -9.15 8.06 9.50
N ILE A 38 -8.75 7.98 10.77
CA ILE A 38 -7.63 8.78 11.32
C ILE A 38 -6.34 8.42 10.59
N ALA A 39 -6.01 7.14 10.45
CA ALA A 39 -4.81 6.71 9.73
C ALA A 39 -4.78 7.21 8.27
N ARG A 40 -5.93 7.27 7.60
CA ARG A 40 -6.05 7.84 6.24
C ARG A 40 -5.80 9.35 6.23
N ILE A 41 -6.30 10.08 7.21
CA ILE A 41 -6.09 11.54 7.35
C ILE A 41 -4.62 11.85 7.65
N ASP A 42 -4.02 11.13 8.59
CA ASP A 42 -2.62 11.31 9.02
C ASP A 42 -1.60 10.86 7.96
N GLY A 43 -2.07 10.34 6.82
CA GLY A 43 -1.23 9.80 5.77
C GLY A 43 -0.50 8.51 6.15
N SER A 44 -0.70 7.98 7.36
CA SER A 44 -0.12 6.73 7.84
C SER A 44 -0.76 5.49 7.17
N SER A 45 -1.94 5.65 6.57
CA SER A 45 -2.54 4.65 5.68
C SER A 45 -1.82 4.54 4.34
N ARG A 46 -0.91 5.47 4.00
CA ARG A 46 0.20 5.16 3.11
C ARG A 46 1.20 4.31 3.90
N ARG A 47 0.76 3.13 4.36
CA ARG A 47 1.72 2.06 4.64
C ARG A 47 2.47 1.92 3.34
N ARG A 48 3.70 2.45 3.30
CA ARG A 48 4.68 2.17 2.24
C ARG A 48 4.55 0.67 2.02
N LYS A 49 4.14 0.25 0.82
CA LYS A 49 3.93 -1.17 0.55
C LYS A 49 5.19 -1.90 1.04
N PRO A 50 5.12 -3.05 1.72
CA PRO A 50 6.31 -3.66 2.34
C PRO A 50 7.49 -3.84 1.36
N TRP A 51 7.20 -4.05 0.08
CA TRP A 51 8.20 -4.13 -1.00
C TRP A 51 8.81 -2.78 -1.43
N MET A 52 8.24 -1.65 -1.02
CA MET A 52 8.76 -0.29 -1.27
C MET A 52 9.74 0.19 -0.19
N VAL A 53 10.06 -0.62 0.81
CA VAL A 53 11.01 -0.24 1.89
C VAL A 53 12.35 0.20 1.30
N LEU A 54 12.84 -0.53 0.30
CA LEU A 54 14.13 -0.29 -0.36
C LEU A 54 14.02 0.57 -1.63
N ALA A 55 12.80 0.88 -2.09
CA ALA A 55 12.60 1.62 -3.32
C ALA A 55 13.28 3.00 -3.25
N GLY A 56 14.19 3.26 -4.19
CA GLY A 56 14.94 4.51 -4.30
C GLY A 56 16.18 4.63 -3.41
N GLY A 57 16.50 3.63 -2.57
CA GLY A 57 17.65 3.67 -1.66
C GLY A 57 19.01 3.81 -2.37
N LEU A 58 19.11 3.25 -3.58
CA LEU A 58 20.32 3.29 -4.40
C LEU A 58 20.30 4.36 -5.50
N LYS A 59 19.41 5.36 -5.41
CA LYS A 59 19.28 6.42 -6.44
C LYS A 59 20.60 7.16 -6.73
N HIS A 60 21.50 7.23 -5.74
CA HIS A 60 22.80 7.88 -5.86
C HIS A 60 23.77 7.11 -6.78
N LEU A 61 23.52 5.83 -7.03
CA LEU A 61 24.29 4.98 -7.95
C LEU A 61 23.77 5.05 -9.40
N HIS A 62 22.84 5.94 -9.71
CA HIS A 62 22.23 6.01 -11.05
C HIS A 62 23.26 6.16 -12.18
N SER A 63 24.33 6.94 -11.97
CA SER A 63 25.39 7.09 -12.98
C SER A 63 26.20 5.81 -13.19
N GLU A 64 26.45 5.03 -12.13
CA GLU A 64 27.17 3.75 -12.25
C GLU A 64 26.29 2.67 -12.87
N ASN A 65 25.00 2.61 -12.54
CA ASN A 65 24.07 1.71 -13.21
C ASN A 65 24.06 1.97 -14.73
N ARG A 66 23.99 3.23 -15.16
CA ARG A 66 24.07 3.59 -16.58
C ARG A 66 25.40 3.25 -17.23
N ARG A 67 26.49 3.16 -16.47
CA ARG A 67 27.79 2.69 -16.98
C ARG A 67 27.77 1.19 -17.18
N ILE A 68 27.24 0.44 -16.22
CA ILE A 68 27.11 -1.02 -16.29
C ILE A 68 26.18 -1.42 -17.42
N GLU A 69 25.00 -0.80 -17.54
CA GLU A 69 24.03 -1.03 -18.63
C GLU A 69 24.70 -0.87 -19.99
N ARG A 70 25.46 0.20 -20.21
CA ARG A 70 26.19 0.38 -21.49
C ARG A 70 27.20 -0.72 -21.79
N VAL A 71 27.85 -1.29 -20.77
CA VAL A 71 28.77 -2.41 -20.97
C VAL A 71 27.98 -3.67 -21.32
N ILE A 72 26.89 -3.93 -20.61
CA ILE A 72 26.01 -5.06 -20.90
C ILE A 72 25.47 -4.95 -22.33
N ASP A 73 24.89 -3.81 -22.70
CA ASP A 73 24.35 -3.61 -24.03
C ASP A 73 25.44 -3.79 -25.11
N ALA A 74 26.62 -3.23 -24.91
CA ALA A 74 27.72 -3.39 -25.87
C ALA A 74 28.17 -4.86 -26.06
N GLU A 75 28.18 -5.65 -24.98
CA GLU A 75 28.57 -7.07 -25.03
C GLU A 75 27.44 -7.96 -25.58
N PHE A 76 26.17 -7.62 -25.29
CA PHE A 76 25.01 -8.47 -25.56
C PHE A 76 24.10 -7.96 -26.71
N GLU A 77 24.41 -6.85 -27.38
CA GLU A 77 23.67 -6.36 -28.55
C GLU A 77 23.83 -7.27 -29.79
N ASN A 78 24.85 -8.12 -29.81
CA ASN A 78 25.07 -9.08 -30.89
C ASN A 78 24.63 -10.48 -30.46
N ILE A 79 23.53 -10.96 -31.05
CA ILE A 79 23.17 -12.37 -30.97
C ILE A 79 24.23 -13.16 -31.72
N GLU A 80 24.89 -14.09 -31.01
CA GLU A 80 25.90 -14.98 -31.57
C GLU A 80 25.32 -15.70 -32.79
N PRO A 81 26.10 -15.96 -33.85
CA PRO A 81 25.59 -16.56 -35.09
C PRO A 81 24.88 -17.90 -34.87
N GLU A 82 25.30 -18.62 -33.83
CA GLU A 82 24.80 -19.92 -33.40
C GLU A 82 23.38 -19.85 -32.79
N ASP A 83 23.00 -18.68 -32.24
CA ASP A 83 21.74 -18.43 -31.52
C ASP A 83 20.65 -17.78 -32.40
N ARG A 84 20.89 -17.59 -33.71
CA ARG A 84 19.94 -16.95 -34.65
C ARG A 84 18.87 -17.88 -35.24
N GLN A 85 18.69 -19.07 -34.67
CA GLN A 85 17.84 -20.14 -35.21
C GLN A 85 16.35 -19.97 -34.88
#